data_AF-A0A7W0QKM0-F1
#
_entry.id   AF-A0A7W0QKM0-F1
#
_cell.length_a   1.000
_cell.length_b   1.000
_cell.length_c   1.000
_cell.angle_alpha   90.00
_cell.angle_beta   90.00
_cell.angle_gamma   90.00
#
_symmetry.space_group_name_H-M   'P 1'
#
loop_
_entity.id
_entity.type
_entity.pdbx_description
1 polymer ?
#
loop_
_entity_poly.entity_id
_entity_poly.type
_entity_poly.pdbx_seq_one_letter_code
_entity_poly.pdbx_strand_id
1 'polypeptide(L)'
;AHETVSTEAFEHAGIDVSVNPRTVTAEEIIRFAHDPRTKQVALLEGNRYEVIDVTLRDTSEYIGKAFREMPIRGALIGAVVRNGSAIFPHGDDVLQLGDRVIVFTQAADAPRVVNAL
;
A
#
# COMPACT_ATOMS: atom_id res chain seq x y z
N ALA A 1 5.51 23.71 -10.98
CA ALA A 1 4.92 24.98 -10.49
C ALA A 1 3.46 25.18 -10.90
N HIS A 2 2.88 24.44 -11.86
CA HIS A 2 1.49 24.63 -12.33
C HIS A 2 0.47 23.60 -11.83
N GLU A 3 0.84 22.67 -10.94
CA GLU A 3 0.16 21.37 -10.86
C GLU A 3 -0.92 21.28 -9.76
N THR A 4 -0.66 21.80 -8.57
CA THR A 4 -1.61 21.79 -7.45
C THR A 4 -2.73 22.82 -7.62
N VAL A 5 -2.42 23.94 -8.29
CA VAL A 5 -3.30 25.12 -8.41
C VAL A 5 -4.56 24.82 -9.25
N SER A 6 -4.49 23.88 -10.19
CA SER A 6 -5.61 23.64 -11.11
C SER A 6 -6.72 22.80 -10.47
N THR A 7 -6.39 21.78 -9.68
CA THR A 7 -7.39 20.89 -9.07
C THR A 7 -8.19 21.62 -8.00
N GLU A 8 -7.52 22.38 -7.12
CA GLU A 8 -8.19 23.21 -6.11
C GLU A 8 -9.10 24.26 -6.76
N ALA A 9 -8.68 24.86 -7.89
CA ALA A 9 -9.52 25.81 -8.62
C ALA A 9 -10.78 25.16 -9.23
N PHE A 10 -10.70 23.89 -9.65
CA PHE A 10 -11.84 23.14 -10.17
C PHE A 10 -12.82 22.72 -9.07
N GLU A 11 -12.32 22.32 -7.89
CA GLU A 11 -13.17 22.05 -6.71
C GLU A 11 -13.95 23.32 -6.30
N HIS A 12 -13.29 24.48 -6.25
CA HIS A 12 -13.96 25.76 -5.99
C HIS A 12 -14.96 26.18 -7.08
N ALA A 13 -14.79 25.69 -8.32
CA ALA A 13 -15.69 25.94 -9.44
C ALA A 13 -16.92 25.01 -9.46
N GLY A 14 -17.07 24.12 -8.47
CA GLY A 14 -18.20 23.19 -8.37
C GLY A 14 -18.02 21.91 -9.17
N ILE A 15 -16.78 21.54 -9.52
CA ILE A 15 -16.47 20.24 -10.12
C ILE A 15 -16.20 19.24 -8.99
N ASP A 16 -17.03 18.19 -8.89
CA ASP A 16 -16.95 17.21 -7.81
C ASP A 16 -15.75 16.26 -7.91
N VAL A 17 -15.28 15.98 -9.12
CA VAL A 17 -14.15 15.07 -9.39
C VAL A 17 -13.32 15.60 -10.55
N SER A 18 -12.02 15.71 -10.35
CA SER A 18 -11.04 16.05 -11.39
C SER A 18 -9.97 14.97 -11.46
N VAL A 19 -9.63 14.54 -12.69
CA VAL A 19 -8.58 13.55 -12.95
C VAL A 19 -7.48 14.22 -13.75
N ASN A 20 -6.22 14.10 -13.29
CA ASN A 20 -5.06 14.57 -14.03
C ASN A 20 -4.38 13.38 -14.73
N PRO A 21 -4.49 13.24 -16.06
CA PRO A 21 -3.89 12.13 -16.79
C PRO A 21 -2.38 12.02 -16.63
N ARG A 22 -1.67 13.15 -16.42
CA ARG A 22 -0.21 13.14 -16.22
C ARG A 22 0.15 12.53 -14.86
N THR A 23 -0.61 12.84 -13.81
CA THR A 23 -0.45 12.23 -12.49
C THR A 23 -0.73 10.73 -12.56
N VAL A 24 -1.88 10.33 -13.11
CA VAL A 24 -2.24 8.91 -13.26
C VAL A 24 -1.17 8.15 -14.07
N THR A 25 -0.66 8.74 -15.14
CA THR A 25 0.41 8.12 -15.96
C THR A 25 1.71 7.97 -15.17
N ALA A 26 2.11 8.98 -14.39
CA ALA A 26 3.31 8.90 -13.56
C ALA A 26 3.18 7.82 -12.47
N GLU A 27 2.00 7.71 -11.85
CA GLU A 27 1.70 6.65 -10.87
C GLU A 27 1.80 5.25 -11.50
N GLU A 28 1.32 5.05 -12.73
CA GLU A 28 1.43 3.76 -13.43
C GLU A 28 2.88 3.41 -13.80
N ILE A 29 3.71 4.39 -14.17
CA ILE A 29 5.15 4.17 -14.41
C ILE A 29 5.84 3.74 -13.10
N ILE A 30 5.54 4.44 -12.01
CA ILE A 30 6.08 4.10 -10.68
C ILE A 30 5.65 2.68 -10.29
N ARG A 31 4.38 2.34 -10.46
CA ARG A 31 3.84 1.00 -10.20
C ARG A 31 4.58 -0.10 -10.97
N PHE A 32 4.94 0.14 -12.22
CA PHE A 32 5.66 -0.83 -13.05
C PHE A 32 7.12 -1.05 -12.61
N ALA A 33 7.76 -0.06 -11.99
CA ALA A 33 9.15 -0.13 -11.56
C ALA A 33 9.37 -0.88 -10.23
N HIS A 34 8.30 -1.31 -9.55
CA HIS A 34 8.37 -1.94 -8.23
C HIS A 34 8.76 -3.44 -8.27
N ASP A 35 9.16 -3.97 -7.11
CA ASP A 35 9.45 -5.40 -6.93
C ASP A 35 8.26 -6.26 -7.36
N PRO A 36 8.44 -7.31 -8.20
CA PRO A 36 7.38 -8.23 -8.61
C PRO A 36 6.59 -8.89 -7.46
N ARG A 37 7.15 -8.91 -6.24
CA ARG A 37 6.50 -9.37 -5.01
C ARG A 37 5.41 -8.42 -4.52
N THR A 38 5.50 -7.16 -4.92
CA THR A 38 4.66 -6.08 -4.48
C THR A 38 3.81 -5.57 -5.63
N LYS A 39 2.58 -5.18 -5.31
CA LYS A 39 1.75 -4.40 -6.22
C LYS A 39 1.33 -3.14 -5.49
N GLN A 40 1.87 -2.00 -5.94
CA GLN A 40 1.38 -0.70 -5.50
C GLN A 40 -0.09 -0.56 -5.91
N VAL A 41 -0.96 -0.36 -4.93
CA VAL A 41 -2.41 -0.28 -5.13
C VAL A 41 -2.82 1.18 -5.35
N ALA A 42 -2.35 2.08 -4.49
CA ALA A 42 -2.69 3.50 -4.53
C ALA A 42 -1.64 4.37 -3.83
N LEU A 43 -1.47 5.60 -4.32
CA LEU A 43 -0.73 6.68 -3.67
C LEU A 43 -1.71 7.68 -3.08
N LEU A 44 -1.43 8.18 -1.88
CA LEU A 44 -2.31 9.08 -1.14
C LEU A 44 -1.57 10.33 -0.67
N GLU A 45 -2.33 11.42 -0.56
CA GLU A 45 -1.88 12.73 -0.06
C GLU A 45 -0.57 13.22 -0.70
N GLY A 46 -0.52 13.25 -2.04
CA GLY A 46 0.67 13.73 -2.77
C GLY A 46 1.89 12.84 -2.54
N ASN A 47 1.71 11.52 -2.60
CA ASN A 47 2.74 10.49 -2.42
C ASN A 47 3.37 10.41 -1.02
N ARG A 48 2.71 10.95 0.00
CA ARG A 48 3.17 10.81 1.40
C ARG A 48 2.85 9.43 1.96
N TYR A 49 1.74 8.85 1.53
CA TYR A 49 1.30 7.53 1.97
C TYR A 49 1.01 6.63 0.77
N GLU A 50 1.06 5.33 1.02
CA GLU A 50 0.87 4.32 0.00
C GLU A 50 0.13 3.12 0.55
N VAL A 51 -0.71 2.51 -0.31
CA VAL A 51 -1.28 1.19 -0.08
C VAL A 51 -0.59 0.19 -0.99
N ILE A 52 -0.02 -0.86 -0.40
CA ILE A 52 0.79 -1.88 -1.08
C ILE A 52 0.19 -3.26 -0.79
N ASP A 53 0.13 -4.08 -1.84
CA ASP A 53 -0.18 -5.50 -1.76
C ASP A 53 1.13 -6.29 -1.81
N VAL A 54 1.47 -6.96 -0.71
CA VAL A 54 2.74 -7.69 -0.56
C VAL A 54 2.47 -9.18 -0.47
N THR A 55 3.06 -9.97 -1.36
CA THR A 55 2.98 -11.44 -1.27
C THR A 55 4.09 -11.97 -0.37
N LEU A 56 3.78 -12.69 0.71
CA LEU A 56 4.78 -13.25 1.61
C LEU A 56 5.59 -14.38 0.96
N ARG A 57 6.90 -14.41 1.19
CA ARG A 57 7.88 -15.38 0.65
C ARG A 57 8.71 -15.98 1.78
N ASP A 58 9.50 -16.99 1.50
CA ASP A 58 10.42 -17.60 2.48
C ASP A 58 11.40 -16.61 3.14
N THR A 59 11.73 -15.51 2.47
CA THR A 59 12.58 -14.43 3.02
C THR A 59 11.86 -13.48 3.97
N SER A 60 10.55 -13.62 4.17
CA SER A 60 9.73 -12.84 5.10
C SER A 60 10.12 -13.04 6.57
N GLU A 61 10.25 -11.95 7.32
CA GLU A 61 10.58 -12.02 8.75
C GLU A 61 9.38 -12.39 9.65
N TYR A 62 8.15 -12.18 9.16
CA TYR A 62 6.93 -12.30 9.97
C TYR A 62 6.09 -13.56 9.69
N ILE A 63 6.55 -14.45 8.81
CA ILE A 63 5.88 -15.75 8.62
C ILE A 63 5.87 -16.53 9.94
N GLY A 64 4.71 -17.07 10.30
CA GLY A 64 4.51 -17.86 11.51
C GLY A 64 4.35 -17.06 12.80
N LYS A 65 4.38 -15.71 12.74
CA LYS A 65 4.14 -14.84 13.90
C LYS A 65 2.68 -14.41 13.96
N ALA A 66 2.15 -14.28 15.18
CA ALA A 66 0.84 -13.68 15.36
C ALA A 66 0.93 -12.15 15.20
N PHE A 67 -0.13 -11.50 14.70
CA PHE A 67 -0.15 -10.04 14.50
C PHE A 67 0.24 -9.26 15.77
N ARG A 68 -0.22 -9.71 16.94
CA ARG A 68 0.10 -9.07 18.24
C ARG A 68 1.59 -9.13 18.62
N GLU A 69 2.36 -10.03 18.01
CA GLU A 69 3.78 -10.26 18.29
C GLU A 69 4.69 -9.50 17.31
N MET A 70 4.11 -8.92 16.26
CA MET A 70 4.83 -8.25 15.20
C MET A 70 5.06 -6.78 15.57
N PRO A 71 6.32 -6.29 15.60
CA PRO A 71 6.63 -4.89 15.89
C PRO A 71 6.41 -4.01 14.66
N ILE A 72 5.20 -4.01 14.09
CA ILE A 72 4.87 -3.13 12.96
C ILE A 72 4.76 -1.70 13.47
N ARG A 73 5.74 -0.87 13.08
CA ARG A 73 5.73 0.57 13.31
C ARG A 73 5.64 1.29 11.97
N GLY A 74 4.79 2.32 11.90
CA GLY A 74 4.63 3.15 10.70
C GLY A 74 3.77 2.53 9.59
N ALA A 75 3.18 1.35 9.83
CA ALA A 75 2.31 0.67 8.88
C ALA A 75 1.08 0.06 9.56
N LEU A 76 0.00 -0.08 8.81
CA LEU A 76 -1.26 -0.68 9.19
C LEU A 76 -1.60 -1.80 8.21
N ILE A 77 -1.84 -3.00 8.71
CA ILE A 77 -2.35 -4.10 7.88
C ILE A 77 -3.87 -3.99 7.82
N GLY A 78 -4.39 -3.74 6.62
CA GLY A 78 -5.83 -3.61 6.39
C GLY A 78 -6.52 -4.95 6.13
N ALA A 79 -5.85 -5.86 5.43
CA ALA A 79 -6.39 -7.19 5.11
C ALA A 79 -5.28 -8.18 4.76
N VAL A 80 -5.59 -9.47 4.95
CA VAL A 80 -4.81 -10.59 4.41
C VAL A 80 -5.69 -11.33 3.41
N VAL A 81 -5.21 -11.55 2.19
CA VAL A 81 -5.88 -12.38 1.19
C VAL A 81 -5.20 -13.74 1.16
N ARG A 82 -5.95 -14.76 1.57
CA ARG A 82 -5.50 -16.16 1.62
C ARG A 82 -6.49 -17.03 0.85
N ASN A 83 -5.99 -17.83 -0.08
CA ASN A 83 -6.83 -18.72 -0.91
C ASN A 83 -8.00 -17.99 -1.60
N GLY A 84 -7.77 -16.74 -2.04
CA GLY A 84 -8.79 -15.91 -2.69
C GLY A 84 -9.82 -15.27 -1.76
N SER A 85 -9.73 -15.49 -0.44
CA SER A 85 -10.62 -14.89 0.56
C SER A 85 -9.91 -13.80 1.34
N ALA A 86 -10.61 -12.69 1.59
CA ALA A 86 -10.12 -11.61 2.45
C ALA A 86 -10.37 -11.95 3.92
N ILE A 87 -9.34 -11.76 4.74
CA ILE A 87 -9.31 -11.94 6.18
C ILE A 87 -8.97 -10.58 6.78
N PHE A 88 -9.83 -10.09 7.67
CA PHE A 88 -9.53 -8.91 8.48
C PHE A 88 -8.76 -9.37 9.71
N PRO A 89 -7.49 -8.98 9.85
CA PRO A 89 -6.60 -9.56 10.85
C PRO A 89 -6.97 -9.15 12.27
N HIS A 90 -6.99 -10.13 13.16
CA HIS A 90 -7.07 -10.00 14.61
C HIS A 90 -5.71 -10.34 15.22
N GLY A 91 -5.51 -10.01 16.50
CA GLY A 91 -4.22 -10.15 17.17
C GLY A 91 -3.63 -11.56 17.14
N ASP A 92 -4.48 -12.59 17.10
CA ASP A 92 -4.09 -14.00 17.13
C ASP A 92 -3.95 -14.63 15.74
N ASP A 93 -4.33 -13.91 14.68
CA ASP A 93 -4.12 -14.39 13.31
C ASP A 93 -2.61 -14.49 13.02
N VAL A 94 -2.24 -15.52 12.27
CA VAL A 94 -0.84 -15.82 11.94
C VAL A 94 -0.63 -15.67 10.44
N LEU A 95 0.42 -14.95 10.06
CA LEU A 95 0.84 -14.80 8.67
C LEU A 95 1.43 -16.11 8.15
N GLN A 96 1.04 -16.48 6.93
CA GLN A 96 1.43 -17.73 6.27
C GLN A 96 2.15 -17.44 4.95
N LEU A 97 3.04 -18.34 4.55
CA LEU A 97 3.70 -18.28 3.25
C LEU A 97 2.66 -18.19 2.12
N GLY A 98 2.86 -17.25 1.19
CA GLY A 98 1.96 -17.04 0.05
C GLY A 98 0.74 -16.17 0.36
N ASP A 99 0.53 -15.74 1.61
CA ASP A 99 -0.46 -14.72 1.91
C ASP A 99 -0.18 -13.44 1.14
N ARG A 100 -1.23 -12.74 0.71
CA ARG A 100 -1.13 -11.38 0.20
C ARG A 100 -1.60 -10.41 1.26
N VAL A 101 -0.72 -9.56 1.73
CA VAL A 101 -0.99 -8.62 2.82
C VAL A 101 -1.19 -7.23 2.24
N ILE A 102 -2.36 -6.65 2.48
CA ILE A 102 -2.70 -5.28 2.10
C ILE A 102 -2.29 -4.34 3.23
N VAL A 103 -1.37 -3.42 2.93
CA VAL A 103 -0.75 -2.55 3.92
C VAL A 103 -0.87 -1.10 3.53
N PHE A 104 -1.22 -0.27 4.50
CA PHE A 104 -1.08 1.18 4.44
C PHE A 104 0.18 1.61 5.20
N THR A 105 1.03 2.43 4.59
CA THR A 105 2.27 2.91 5.21
C THR A 105 2.64 4.30 4.68
N GLN A 106 3.54 5.01 5.37
CA GLN A 106 4.24 6.12 4.72
C GLN A 106 5.07 5.59 3.57
N ALA A 107 5.10 6.33 2.46
CA ALA A 107 5.85 5.94 1.27
C ALA A 107 7.36 5.78 1.56
N ALA A 108 7.90 6.59 2.49
CA ALA A 108 9.29 6.49 2.94
C ALA A 108 9.61 5.20 3.71
N ASP A 109 8.61 4.60 4.38
CA ASP A 109 8.75 3.36 5.14
C ASP A 109 8.49 2.10 4.30
N ALA A 110 7.92 2.25 3.09
CA ALA A 110 7.50 1.14 2.25
C ALA A 110 8.59 0.07 2.03
N PRO A 111 9.86 0.40 1.71
CA PRO A 111 10.88 -0.62 1.51
C PRO A 111 11.16 -1.45 2.77
N ARG A 112 11.15 -0.82 3.95
CA ARG A 112 11.37 -1.50 5.24
C ARG A 112 10.19 -2.42 5.56
N VAL A 113 8.98 -1.96 5.31
CA VAL A 113 7.74 -2.73 5.55
C VAL A 113 7.65 -3.94 4.62
N VAL A 114 7.98 -3.77 3.34
CA VAL A 114 8.03 -4.86 2.35
C VAL A 114 9.09 -5.91 2.69
N ASN A 115 10.25 -5.52 3.23
CA ASN A 115 11.26 -6.51 3.62
C ASN A 115 10.82 -7.34 4.84
N ALA A 116 10.13 -6.71 5.79
CA ALA A 116 9.64 -7.41 6.97
C ALA A 116 8.47 -8.38 6.65
N LEU A 117 7.64 -8.01 5.66
CA LEU A 117 6.50 -8.78 5.16
C LEU A 117 6.88 -9.71 4.04
#